data_AF-L7EUS6-F1
#
_entry.id   AF-L7EUS6-F1
#
_cell.length_a   1.000
_cell.length_b   1.000
_cell.length_c   1.000
_cell.angle_alpha   90.00
_cell.angle_beta   90.00
_cell.angle_gamma   90.00
#
_symmetry.space_group_name_H-M   'P 1'
#
loop_
_entity.id
_entity.type
_entity.pdbx_description
1 polymer ?
#
loop_
_entity_poly.entity_id
_entity_poly.type
_entity_poly.pdbx_seq_one_letter_code
_entity_poly.pdbx_strand_id
1 'polypeptide(L)'
;MPMLLIKGFYDIKGSQPDGDTVHFTADDPSQWSLVGGGLGRAVEHSAGGRAKLRLDAIDALETHYGANRVHQPLQFAHAARDELLNWLGFTDVQRQPDESVTATTPDTVPGFVLTRGSDVHGRCIALAGRGTPPGTSGLEIDVDVTVLRTTVNHHLLTTGLVYPTFYRSLFTSLRVEMATAAKQAREAGRGLWPSDVTTTGAKITGLASLTEDAVLLPKLFRRLVDYLELAMPLTCVPAYLAGARDRYSILSTGERCVGLHRVVEVTNGQTVRMTHPSEDLLFEDT
;
A
#
# COMPACT_ATOMS: atom_id res chain seq x y z
N MET A 1 14.70 -11.54 -10.45
CA MET A 1 13.36 -11.35 -11.04
C MET A 1 13.30 -10.01 -11.74
N PRO A 2 13.00 -9.93 -13.06
CA PRO A 2 13.21 -8.71 -13.85
C PRO A 2 12.24 -7.58 -13.46
N MET A 3 12.80 -6.42 -13.13
CA MET A 3 12.07 -5.17 -12.90
C MET A 3 12.87 -4.01 -13.50
N LEU A 4 12.17 -3.04 -14.11
CA LEU A 4 12.78 -1.82 -14.62
C LEU A 4 13.28 -0.98 -13.44
N LEU A 5 14.55 -0.55 -13.51
CA LEU A 5 15.11 0.40 -12.56
C LEU A 5 15.02 1.82 -13.12
N ILE A 6 14.46 2.74 -12.34
CA ILE A 6 14.49 4.18 -12.65
C ILE A 6 15.14 4.90 -11.46
N LYS A 7 16.24 5.60 -11.74
CA LYS A 7 16.96 6.48 -10.80
C LYS A 7 16.32 7.87 -10.81
N GLY A 8 16.35 8.53 -9.66
CA GLY A 8 15.82 9.86 -9.50
C GLY A 8 15.95 10.36 -8.08
N PHE A 9 14.96 11.12 -7.65
CA PHE A 9 14.87 11.64 -6.30
C PHE A 9 13.42 11.76 -5.85
N TYR A 10 13.21 11.73 -4.54
CA TYR A 10 11.92 11.99 -3.93
C TYR A 10 11.81 13.49 -3.64
N ASP A 11 10.71 14.10 -4.09
CA ASP A 11 10.36 15.49 -3.88
C ASP A 11 8.89 15.60 -3.45
N ILE A 12 8.66 15.81 -2.15
CA ILE A 12 7.33 15.62 -1.55
C ILE A 12 6.62 16.94 -1.23
N LYS A 13 7.27 18.09 -1.44
CA LYS A 13 6.63 19.40 -1.24
C LYS A 13 5.42 19.58 -2.15
N GLY A 14 4.33 20.11 -1.60
CA GLY A 14 3.05 20.26 -2.30
C GLY A 14 2.30 18.95 -2.54
N SER A 15 2.73 17.84 -1.93
CA SER A 15 2.03 16.56 -2.00
C SER A 15 1.46 16.15 -0.64
N GLN A 16 0.63 15.10 -0.65
CA GLN A 16 0.04 14.47 0.54
C GLN A 16 0.50 13.01 0.60
N PRO A 17 1.78 12.72 0.94
CA PRO A 17 2.25 11.35 1.10
C PRO A 17 1.52 10.69 2.27
N ASP A 18 1.20 9.42 2.13
CA ASP A 18 0.67 8.56 3.18
C ASP A 18 1.69 7.43 3.49
N GLY A 19 1.27 6.34 4.13
CA GLY A 19 2.17 5.25 4.49
C GLY A 19 2.56 4.31 3.34
N ASP A 20 1.99 4.45 2.14
CA ASP A 20 2.29 3.59 0.99
C ASP A 20 2.31 4.34 -0.36
N THR A 21 2.27 5.67 -0.34
CA THR A 21 2.24 6.53 -1.51
C THR A 21 3.19 7.71 -1.31
N VAL A 22 4.05 7.96 -2.30
CA VAL A 22 5.01 9.07 -2.28
C VAL A 22 5.29 9.56 -3.70
N HIS A 23 5.70 10.82 -3.86
CA HIS A 23 6.11 11.35 -5.17
C HIS A 23 7.58 11.04 -5.44
N PHE A 24 7.88 10.79 -6.71
CA PHE A 24 9.23 10.53 -7.20
C PHE A 24 9.43 11.19 -8.55
N THR A 25 10.58 11.82 -8.75
CA THR A 25 10.96 12.46 -9.99
C THR A 25 12.14 11.70 -10.60
N ALA A 26 11.94 11.15 -11.79
CA ALA A 26 12.99 10.46 -12.53
C ALA A 26 14.06 11.45 -13.00
N ASP A 27 15.34 11.04 -12.94
CA ASP A 27 16.45 11.83 -13.51
C ASP A 27 16.28 12.03 -15.02
N ASP A 28 15.71 11.04 -15.69
CA ASP A 28 15.35 11.06 -17.11
C ASP A 28 13.85 10.76 -17.26
N PRO A 29 13.01 11.77 -17.52
CA PRO A 29 11.57 11.60 -17.66
C PRO A 29 11.15 10.61 -18.76
N SER A 30 12.00 10.39 -19.77
CA SER A 30 11.69 9.46 -20.87
C SER A 30 11.63 8.00 -20.39
N GLN A 31 12.26 7.67 -19.26
CA GLN A 31 12.29 6.32 -18.72
C GLN A 31 10.93 5.83 -18.22
N TRP A 32 9.99 6.73 -17.94
CA TRP A 32 8.61 6.33 -17.64
C TRP A 32 7.94 5.60 -18.81
N SER A 33 8.35 5.87 -20.06
CA SER A 33 7.84 5.17 -21.25
C SER A 33 8.28 3.71 -21.34
N LEU A 34 9.29 3.30 -20.56
CA LEU A 34 9.81 1.93 -20.52
C LEU A 34 8.99 1.03 -19.58
N VAL A 35 8.17 1.61 -18.69
CA VAL A 35 7.40 0.86 -17.69
C VAL A 35 6.42 -0.11 -18.37
N GLY A 36 6.38 -1.35 -17.89
CA GLY A 36 5.55 -2.41 -18.50
C GLY A 36 6.02 -2.83 -19.90
N GLY A 37 7.29 -2.61 -20.24
CA GLY A 37 7.85 -2.90 -21.55
C GLY A 37 7.25 -2.04 -22.68
N GLY A 38 6.70 -0.88 -22.35
CA GLY A 38 6.02 0.03 -23.29
C GLY A 38 4.64 -0.45 -23.78
N LEU A 39 4.17 -1.60 -23.31
CA LEU A 39 2.85 -2.18 -23.68
C LEU A 39 1.85 -2.15 -22.52
N GLY A 40 2.30 -1.85 -21.30
CA GLY A 40 1.45 -1.65 -20.14
C GLY A 40 0.73 -0.30 -20.14
N ARG A 41 -0.12 -0.07 -19.14
CA ARG A 41 -0.68 1.26 -18.90
C ARG A 41 0.46 2.22 -18.56
N ALA A 42 0.43 3.41 -19.17
CA ALA A 42 1.43 4.44 -18.93
C ALA A 42 1.39 4.93 -17.48
N VAL A 43 2.56 5.24 -16.93
CA VAL A 43 2.66 6.01 -15.68
C VAL A 43 2.28 7.46 -15.98
N GLU A 44 1.38 8.03 -15.19
CA GLU A 44 1.08 9.46 -15.25
C GLU A 44 2.21 10.24 -14.57
N HIS A 45 2.78 11.19 -15.30
CA HIS A 45 3.85 12.04 -14.80
C HIS A 45 3.80 13.44 -15.42
N SER A 46 4.37 14.41 -14.69
CA SER A 46 4.57 15.77 -15.23
C SER A 46 5.63 15.79 -16.33
N ALA A 47 5.72 16.89 -17.08
CA ALA A 47 6.79 17.12 -18.05
C ALA A 47 8.20 17.04 -17.42
N GLY A 48 8.32 17.37 -16.14
CA GLY A 48 9.57 17.26 -15.38
C GLY A 48 9.87 15.86 -14.84
N GLY A 49 9.06 14.84 -15.17
CA GLY A 49 9.28 13.47 -14.73
C GLY A 49 8.77 13.13 -13.32
N ARG A 50 8.08 14.06 -12.65
CA ARG A 50 7.44 13.81 -11.36
C ARG A 50 6.21 12.93 -11.50
N ALA A 51 6.20 11.78 -10.85
CA ALA A 51 5.12 10.80 -10.82
C ALA A 51 4.70 10.47 -9.38
N LYS A 52 3.49 9.91 -9.23
CA LYS A 52 2.99 9.37 -7.96
C LYS A 52 3.29 7.87 -7.89
N LEU A 53 3.95 7.43 -6.83
CA LEU A 53 4.19 6.02 -6.56
C LEU A 53 3.05 5.44 -5.72
N ARG A 54 2.67 4.20 -6.02
CA ARG A 54 2.02 3.28 -5.09
C ARG A 54 3.05 2.22 -4.73
N LEU A 55 3.39 2.12 -3.46
CA LEU A 55 4.35 1.14 -2.99
C LEU A 55 3.76 -0.27 -3.17
N ASP A 56 4.47 -1.10 -3.92
CA ASP A 56 4.06 -2.46 -4.22
C ASP A 56 4.00 -3.31 -2.94
N ALA A 57 3.12 -4.31 -2.96
CA ALA A 57 2.98 -5.36 -1.95
C ALA A 57 2.59 -4.90 -0.53
N ILE A 58 2.35 -3.61 -0.30
CA ILE A 58 1.98 -3.06 1.00
C ILE A 58 0.70 -2.20 0.91
N ASP A 59 -0.01 -2.08 2.03
CA ASP A 59 -1.19 -1.23 2.20
C ASP A 59 -1.14 -0.63 3.60
N ALA A 60 -0.97 0.68 3.69
CA ALA A 60 -0.89 1.40 4.96
C ALA A 60 -2.28 1.83 5.45
N LEU A 61 -2.43 2.04 6.76
CA LEU A 61 -3.65 2.64 7.27
C LEU A 61 -3.90 4.01 6.61
N GLU A 62 -5.16 4.30 6.32
CA GLU A 62 -5.58 5.47 5.55
C GLU A 62 -5.41 6.74 6.37
N THR A 63 -4.74 7.74 5.82
CA THR A 63 -4.74 9.11 6.38
C THR A 63 -5.88 9.96 5.81
N HIS A 64 -6.33 9.70 4.58
CA HIS A 64 -7.39 10.45 3.91
C HIS A 64 -7.97 9.70 2.68
N TYR A 65 -8.90 8.78 2.92
CA TYR A 65 -9.59 8.02 1.88
C TYR A 65 -10.87 8.70 1.38
N GLY A 66 -11.04 8.73 0.05
CA GLY A 66 -12.27 9.20 -0.61
C GLY A 66 -12.52 10.71 -0.51
N ALA A 67 -13.65 11.16 -1.06
CA ALA A 67 -14.03 12.58 -1.09
C ALA A 67 -14.24 13.16 0.32
N ASN A 68 -14.70 12.32 1.25
CA ASN A 68 -14.93 12.66 2.65
C ASN A 68 -13.65 12.61 3.51
N ARG A 69 -12.49 12.27 2.91
CA ARG A 69 -11.18 12.18 3.58
C ARG A 69 -11.22 11.33 4.86
N VAL A 70 -11.89 10.19 4.78
CA VAL A 70 -12.07 9.26 5.90
C VAL A 70 -10.72 8.61 6.24
N HIS A 71 -10.38 8.49 7.51
CA HIS A 71 -9.11 7.90 7.94
C HIS A 71 -9.34 6.64 8.77
N GLN A 72 -8.29 5.85 8.95
CA GLN A 72 -8.18 4.86 10.02
C GLN A 72 -7.49 5.52 11.24
N PRO A 73 -7.30 4.83 12.38
CA PRO A 73 -6.70 5.44 13.56
C PRO A 73 -5.36 6.14 13.25
N LEU A 74 -5.38 7.48 13.31
CA LEU A 74 -4.33 8.32 12.71
C LEU A 74 -2.95 8.05 13.28
N GLN A 75 -2.85 7.64 14.55
CA GLN A 75 -1.57 7.32 15.18
C GLN A 75 -0.72 6.33 14.36
N PHE A 76 -1.35 5.31 13.76
CA PHE A 76 -0.64 4.29 12.98
C PHE A 76 -0.47 4.72 11.52
N ALA A 77 -1.47 5.40 10.94
CA ALA A 77 -1.39 5.93 9.58
C ALA A 77 -0.27 6.98 9.45
N HIS A 78 -0.18 7.89 10.44
CA HIS A 78 0.90 8.87 10.55
C HIS A 78 2.24 8.21 10.86
N ALA A 79 2.30 7.21 11.75
CA ALA A 79 3.54 6.48 12.02
C ALA A 79 4.11 5.81 10.75
N ALA A 80 3.27 5.19 9.93
CA ALA A 80 3.69 4.58 8.67
C ALA A 80 4.25 5.63 7.68
N ARG A 81 3.53 6.74 7.49
CA ARG A 81 3.95 7.87 6.67
C ARG A 81 5.28 8.47 7.16
N ASP A 82 5.39 8.70 8.46
CA ASP A 82 6.56 9.36 9.04
C ASP A 82 7.79 8.46 8.96
N GLU A 83 7.62 7.15 9.19
CA GLU A 83 8.69 6.18 9.01
C GLU A 83 9.10 6.04 7.54
N LEU A 84 8.15 6.04 6.59
CA LEU A 84 8.44 6.07 5.16
C LEU A 84 9.35 7.25 4.82
N LEU A 85 8.96 8.47 5.21
CA LEU A 85 9.70 9.67 4.87
C LEU A 85 11.07 9.75 5.57
N ASN A 86 11.12 9.39 6.86
CA ASN A 86 12.36 9.31 7.62
C ASN A 86 13.33 8.28 7.00
N TRP A 87 12.83 7.10 6.64
CA TRP A 87 13.64 6.07 6.01
C TRP A 87 14.20 6.53 4.66
N LEU A 88 13.40 7.22 3.84
CA LEU A 88 13.86 7.79 2.58
C LEU A 88 14.94 8.87 2.76
N GLY A 89 14.95 9.55 3.92
CA GLY A 89 16.00 10.48 4.34
C GLY A 89 15.52 11.89 4.66
N PHE A 90 14.20 12.13 4.71
CA PHE A 90 13.66 13.40 5.18
C PHE A 90 13.69 13.44 6.71
N THR A 91 14.34 14.43 7.29
CA THR A 91 14.53 14.57 8.74
C THR A 91 13.59 15.58 9.39
N ASP A 92 13.04 16.50 8.59
CA ASP A 92 12.01 17.44 9.03
C ASP A 92 10.97 17.60 7.90
N VAL A 93 9.69 17.45 8.22
CA VAL A 93 8.58 17.52 7.26
C VAL A 93 7.43 18.32 7.87
N GLN A 94 7.25 19.54 7.37
CA GLN A 94 6.22 20.47 7.82
C GLN A 94 4.94 20.29 7.00
N ARG A 95 3.81 20.15 7.66
CA ARG A 95 2.52 19.82 7.04
C ARG A 95 1.39 20.71 7.53
N GLN A 96 0.42 20.92 6.65
CA GLN A 96 -0.87 21.52 6.99
C GLN A 96 -1.80 20.46 7.59
N PRO A 97 -2.91 20.87 8.26
CA PRO A 97 -3.91 19.93 8.80
C PRO A 97 -4.56 19.02 7.75
N ASP A 98 -4.51 19.38 6.47
CA ASP A 98 -5.04 18.60 5.35
C ASP A 98 -4.02 17.60 4.77
N GLU A 99 -2.95 17.27 5.51
CA GLU A 99 -1.84 16.40 5.10
C GLU A 99 -0.88 17.02 4.07
N SER A 100 -1.13 18.24 3.57
CA SER A 100 -0.30 18.87 2.55
C SER A 100 1.08 19.25 3.09
N VAL A 101 2.14 18.74 2.48
CA VAL A 101 3.53 19.07 2.82
C VAL A 101 3.89 20.47 2.31
N THR A 102 4.35 21.34 3.21
CA THR A 102 4.70 22.73 2.91
C THR A 102 6.20 22.97 2.84
N ALA A 103 6.99 22.22 3.62
CA ALA A 103 8.44 22.29 3.62
C ALA A 103 9.04 20.96 4.08
N THR A 104 10.27 20.67 3.64
CA THR A 104 11.03 19.50 4.06
C THR A 104 12.49 19.83 4.25
N THR A 105 13.17 19.08 5.11
CA THR A 105 14.63 19.04 5.19
C THR A 105 15.10 17.60 4.96
N PRO A 106 15.97 17.35 3.96
CA PRO A 106 16.28 18.22 2.82
C PRO A 106 15.05 18.44 1.90
N ASP A 107 15.15 19.34 0.92
CA ASP A 107 14.08 19.59 -0.06
C ASP A 107 13.80 18.35 -0.94
N THR A 108 14.85 17.61 -1.27
CA THR A 108 14.78 16.34 -2.01
C THR A 108 15.77 15.33 -1.45
N VAL A 109 15.48 14.04 -1.64
CA VAL A 109 16.39 12.93 -1.29
C VAL A 109 16.61 12.02 -2.49
N PRO A 110 17.87 11.62 -2.79
CA PRO A 110 18.15 10.74 -3.92
C PRO A 110 17.62 9.33 -3.69
N GLY A 111 17.23 8.64 -4.76
CA GLY A 111 16.80 7.26 -4.68
C GLY A 111 16.49 6.62 -6.03
N PHE A 112 15.75 5.53 -5.98
CA PHE A 112 15.39 4.74 -7.15
C PHE A 112 14.09 3.98 -6.93
N VAL A 113 13.47 3.59 -8.04
CA VAL A 113 12.31 2.71 -8.05
C VAL A 113 12.57 1.49 -8.92
N LEU A 114 12.02 0.35 -8.49
CA LEU A 114 11.97 -0.89 -9.24
C LEU A 114 10.50 -1.16 -9.57
N THR A 115 10.17 -1.18 -10.85
CA THR A 115 8.76 -1.23 -11.29
C THR A 115 8.54 -2.19 -12.44
N ARG A 116 7.29 -2.66 -12.56
CA ARG A 116 6.80 -3.50 -13.65
C ARG A 116 5.56 -2.93 -14.33
N GLY A 117 4.97 -1.87 -13.79
CA GLY A 117 3.68 -1.39 -14.27
C GLY A 117 3.12 -0.22 -13.48
N SER A 118 1.90 0.15 -13.85
CA SER A 118 1.09 1.16 -13.19
C SER A 118 -0.28 0.59 -12.83
N ASP A 119 -0.94 1.23 -11.88
CA ASP A 119 -2.33 0.91 -11.54
C ASP A 119 -3.34 1.61 -12.47
N VAL A 120 -4.63 1.34 -12.30
CA VAL A 120 -5.72 2.01 -13.05
C VAL A 120 -5.74 3.53 -12.97
N HIS A 121 -5.10 4.13 -11.97
CA HIS A 121 -5.02 5.57 -11.76
C HIS A 121 -3.70 6.16 -12.29
N GLY A 122 -2.92 5.39 -13.06
CA GLY A 122 -1.66 5.84 -13.63
C GLY A 122 -0.52 5.98 -12.60
N ARG A 123 -0.71 5.54 -11.35
CA ARG A 123 0.36 5.55 -10.34
C ARG A 123 1.36 4.45 -10.67
N CYS A 124 2.65 4.75 -10.57
CA CYS A 124 3.69 3.74 -10.72
C CYS A 124 3.67 2.78 -9.53
N ILE A 125 3.47 1.48 -9.80
CA ILE A 125 3.58 0.43 -8.77
C ILE A 125 5.06 0.09 -8.62
N ALA A 126 5.63 0.32 -7.44
CA ALA A 126 7.08 0.24 -7.27
C ALA A 126 7.54 -0.33 -5.92
N LEU A 127 8.65 -1.03 -5.95
CA LEU A 127 9.55 -1.13 -4.80
C LEU A 127 10.47 0.10 -4.81
N ALA A 128 10.52 0.82 -3.69
CA ALA A 128 11.22 2.10 -3.58
C ALA A 128 12.46 2.00 -2.69
N GLY A 129 13.60 2.52 -3.17
CA GLY A 129 14.87 2.50 -2.46
C GLY A 129 15.51 3.89 -2.37
N ARG A 130 16.34 4.09 -1.36
CA ARG A 130 17.06 5.35 -1.11
C ARG A 130 18.50 5.30 -1.61
N GLY A 131 19.06 6.45 -1.95
CA GLY A 131 20.47 6.58 -2.32
C GLY A 131 20.81 5.93 -3.67
N THR A 132 21.95 5.25 -3.72
CA THR A 132 22.51 4.70 -4.95
C THR A 132 21.72 3.49 -5.45
N PRO A 133 21.27 3.47 -6.72
CA PRO A 133 20.58 2.32 -7.28
C PRO A 133 21.47 1.07 -7.39
N PRO A 134 20.91 -0.14 -7.24
CA PRO A 134 21.62 -1.41 -7.39
C PRO A 134 21.93 -1.79 -8.86
N GLY A 135 21.76 -0.86 -9.80
CA GLY A 135 21.99 -1.11 -11.22
C GLY A 135 21.83 0.15 -12.07
N THR A 136 21.85 -0.05 -13.39
CA THR A 136 21.77 1.03 -14.38
C THR A 136 20.32 1.46 -14.61
N SER A 137 20.06 2.76 -14.51
CA SER A 137 18.74 3.35 -14.80
C SER A 137 18.30 3.10 -16.25
N GLY A 138 17.01 2.89 -16.45
CA GLY A 138 16.42 2.62 -17.76
C GLY A 138 16.60 1.17 -18.24
N LEU A 139 17.23 0.30 -17.44
CA LEU A 139 17.37 -1.12 -17.74
C LEU A 139 16.60 -1.97 -16.75
N GLU A 140 16.14 -3.13 -17.20
CA GLU A 140 15.69 -4.17 -16.28
C GLU A 140 16.87 -4.76 -15.52
N ILE A 141 16.71 -4.94 -14.22
CA ILE A 141 17.66 -5.65 -13.37
C ILE A 141 17.00 -6.87 -12.74
N ASP A 142 17.82 -7.84 -12.34
CA ASP A 142 17.36 -8.98 -11.58
C ASP A 142 17.20 -8.59 -10.11
N VAL A 143 15.95 -8.34 -9.69
CA VAL A 143 15.63 -8.08 -8.29
C VAL A 143 15.52 -9.40 -7.55
N ASP A 144 16.30 -9.59 -6.50
CA ASP A 144 16.25 -10.74 -5.59
C ASP A 144 15.81 -10.31 -4.18
N VAL A 145 15.82 -11.25 -3.22
CA VAL A 145 15.50 -10.95 -1.81
C VAL A 145 16.50 -9.95 -1.20
N THR A 146 17.76 -9.99 -1.61
CA THR A 146 18.79 -9.07 -1.13
C THR A 146 18.45 -7.63 -1.51
N VAL A 147 18.09 -7.39 -2.78
CA VAL A 147 17.65 -6.09 -3.27
C VAL A 147 16.32 -5.67 -2.64
N LEU A 148 15.36 -6.58 -2.49
CA LEU A 148 14.08 -6.27 -1.84
C LEU A 148 14.28 -5.74 -0.41
N ARG A 149 15.21 -6.32 0.37
CA ARG A 149 15.51 -5.89 1.74
C ARG A 149 16.11 -4.48 1.83
N THR A 150 16.58 -3.91 0.72
CA THR A 150 17.05 -2.52 0.66
C THR A 150 15.93 -1.53 0.29
N THR A 151 14.66 -1.95 0.29
CA THR A 151 13.52 -1.12 -0.10
C THR A 151 12.69 -0.71 1.11
N VAL A 152 12.05 0.45 1.02
CA VAL A 152 11.16 0.93 2.08
C VAL A 152 9.92 0.03 2.24
N ASN A 153 9.51 -0.65 1.17
CA ASN A 153 8.40 -1.61 1.21
C ASN A 153 8.66 -2.75 2.20
N HIS A 154 9.86 -3.34 2.13
CA HIS A 154 10.27 -4.40 3.05
C HIS A 154 10.49 -3.86 4.47
N HIS A 155 11.08 -2.67 4.57
CA HIS A 155 11.30 -2.00 5.85
C HIS A 155 9.99 -1.76 6.62
N LEU A 156 8.97 -1.20 5.98
CA LEU A 156 7.67 -0.90 6.60
C LEU A 156 6.93 -2.16 7.07
N LEU A 157 7.06 -3.28 6.35
CA LEU A 157 6.55 -4.57 6.82
C LEU A 157 7.31 -5.06 8.06
N THR A 158 8.63 -4.91 8.07
CA THR A 158 9.49 -5.33 9.17
C THR A 158 9.25 -4.52 10.45
N THR A 159 8.91 -3.24 10.32
CA THR A 159 8.51 -2.38 11.45
C THR A 159 7.06 -2.59 11.89
N GLY A 160 6.26 -3.32 11.11
CA GLY A 160 4.86 -3.60 11.41
C GLY A 160 3.94 -2.39 11.26
N LEU A 161 4.27 -1.47 10.35
CA LEU A 161 3.50 -0.24 10.13
C LEU A 161 2.53 -0.33 8.94
N VAL A 162 2.58 -1.40 8.16
CA VAL A 162 1.73 -1.63 6.99
C VAL A 162 1.29 -3.09 6.91
N TYR A 163 0.16 -3.34 6.25
CA TYR A 163 -0.29 -4.68 5.93
C TYR A 163 0.37 -5.17 4.63
N PRO A 164 0.71 -6.47 4.52
CA PRO A 164 1.03 -7.06 3.23
C PRO A 164 -0.25 -7.15 2.39
N THR A 165 -0.19 -6.65 1.16
CA THR A 165 -1.27 -6.73 0.17
C THR A 165 -0.69 -7.08 -1.19
N PHE A 166 -0.77 -8.36 -1.55
CA PHE A 166 -0.06 -8.88 -2.71
C PHE A 166 -0.91 -8.88 -3.98
N TYR A 167 -0.25 -8.58 -5.10
CA TYR A 167 -0.83 -8.66 -6.44
C TYR A 167 -0.10 -9.70 -7.29
N ARG A 168 -0.77 -10.22 -8.32
CA ARG A 168 -0.24 -11.30 -9.18
C ARG A 168 1.05 -10.92 -9.91
N SER A 169 1.26 -9.64 -10.20
CA SER A 169 2.49 -9.16 -10.84
C SER A 169 3.73 -9.27 -9.95
N LEU A 170 3.59 -9.39 -8.63
CA LEU A 170 4.69 -9.59 -7.69
C LEU A 170 5.20 -11.03 -7.74
N PHE A 171 6.50 -11.19 -7.92
CA PHE A 171 7.13 -12.49 -7.99
C PHE A 171 7.03 -13.28 -6.67
N THR A 172 6.83 -14.60 -6.80
CA THR A 172 6.58 -15.50 -5.66
C THR A 172 7.63 -15.43 -4.56
N SER A 173 8.93 -15.41 -4.88
CA SER A 173 9.97 -15.38 -3.84
C SER A 173 10.03 -14.03 -3.11
N LEU A 174 9.77 -12.90 -3.79
CA LEU A 174 9.62 -11.60 -3.13
C LEU A 174 8.41 -11.60 -2.19
N ARG A 175 7.28 -12.14 -2.67
CA ARG A 175 6.07 -12.30 -1.86
C ARG A 175 6.30 -13.13 -0.61
N VAL A 176 7.01 -14.25 -0.72
CA VAL A 176 7.31 -15.14 0.42
C VAL A 176 8.17 -14.42 1.46
N GLU A 177 9.17 -13.65 1.04
CA GLU A 177 9.98 -12.84 1.95
C GLU A 177 9.12 -11.78 2.66
N MET A 178 8.29 -11.04 1.93
CA MET A 178 7.42 -9.99 2.50
C MET A 178 6.36 -10.54 3.45
N ALA A 179 5.76 -11.68 3.12
CA ALA A 179 4.84 -12.39 4.00
C ALA A 179 5.55 -12.85 5.30
N THR A 180 6.79 -13.32 5.17
CA THR A 180 7.62 -13.70 6.32
C THR A 180 7.91 -12.50 7.21
N ALA A 181 8.32 -11.36 6.65
CA ALA A 181 8.59 -10.14 7.39
C ALA A 181 7.34 -9.63 8.14
N ALA A 182 6.18 -9.63 7.48
CA ALA A 182 4.91 -9.24 8.11
C ALA A 182 4.53 -10.16 9.28
N LYS A 183 4.63 -11.48 9.08
CA LYS A 183 4.34 -12.46 10.12
C LYS A 183 5.27 -12.29 11.33
N GLN A 184 6.56 -12.07 11.10
CA GLN A 184 7.52 -11.81 12.18
C GLN A 184 7.22 -10.52 12.94
N ALA A 185 6.85 -9.44 12.24
CA ALA A 185 6.45 -8.19 12.87
C ALA A 185 5.19 -8.37 13.73
N ARG A 186 4.21 -9.16 13.24
CA ARG A 186 2.99 -9.51 13.98
C ARG A 186 3.29 -10.32 15.23
N GLU A 187 4.08 -11.39 15.12
CA GLU A 187 4.47 -12.24 16.25
C GLU A 187 5.27 -11.47 17.31
N ALA A 188 6.07 -10.48 16.88
CA ALA A 188 6.81 -9.59 17.77
C ALA A 188 5.99 -8.43 18.34
N GLY A 189 4.69 -8.31 17.99
CA GLY A 189 3.82 -7.23 18.47
C GLY A 189 4.27 -5.83 18.07
N ARG A 190 4.86 -5.68 16.87
CA ARG A 190 5.37 -4.39 16.39
C ARG A 190 4.27 -3.52 15.77
N GLY A 191 4.44 -2.21 15.85
CA GLY A 191 3.61 -1.23 15.13
C GLY A 191 2.11 -1.44 15.38
N LEU A 192 1.35 -1.64 14.31
CA LEU A 192 -0.11 -1.73 14.35
C LEU A 192 -0.63 -3.09 14.87
N TRP A 193 0.21 -4.13 14.87
CA TRP A 193 -0.24 -5.51 15.07
C TRP A 193 -0.93 -5.81 16.41
N PRO A 194 -0.53 -5.21 17.56
CA PRO A 194 -1.27 -5.39 18.81
C PRO A 194 -2.70 -4.85 18.77
N SER A 195 -2.99 -3.90 17.88
CA SER A 195 -4.31 -3.30 17.70
C SER A 195 -5.10 -3.89 16.53
N ASP A 196 -4.48 -4.72 15.69
CA ASP A 196 -5.13 -5.32 14.52
C ASP A 196 -6.33 -6.18 14.93
N VAL A 197 -7.48 -5.84 14.38
CA VAL A 197 -8.73 -6.58 14.56
C VAL A 197 -9.23 -7.21 13.26
N THR A 198 -8.39 -7.29 12.23
CA THR A 198 -8.77 -7.82 10.90
C THR A 198 -9.39 -9.21 10.99
N THR A 199 -8.79 -10.12 11.77
CA THR A 199 -9.25 -11.51 11.86
C THR A 199 -10.03 -11.83 13.14
N THR A 200 -9.81 -11.06 14.21
CA THR A 200 -10.55 -11.19 15.49
C THR A 200 -11.93 -10.53 15.42
N GLY A 201 -12.06 -9.45 14.64
CA GLY A 201 -13.30 -8.80 14.26
C GLY A 201 -13.47 -7.40 14.84
N ALA A 202 -13.91 -6.47 13.99
CA ALA A 202 -14.28 -5.12 14.36
C ALA A 202 -15.79 -5.00 14.53
N LYS A 203 -16.24 -4.39 15.63
CA LYS A 203 -17.64 -4.03 15.84
C LYS A 203 -17.95 -2.73 15.12
N ILE A 204 -18.87 -2.78 14.15
CA ILE A 204 -19.24 -1.65 13.32
C ILE A 204 -20.58 -1.09 13.81
N THR A 205 -20.55 0.08 14.45
CA THR A 205 -21.75 0.82 14.89
C THR A 205 -22.01 2.08 14.06
N GLY A 206 -21.10 2.40 13.14
CA GLY A 206 -21.14 3.56 12.26
C GLY A 206 -19.74 3.91 11.77
N LEU A 207 -19.62 5.06 11.09
CA LEU A 207 -18.34 5.48 10.54
C LEU A 207 -17.26 5.66 11.62
N ALA A 208 -17.60 6.28 12.75
CA ALA A 208 -16.66 6.52 13.85
C ALA A 208 -15.98 5.23 14.38
N SER A 209 -16.71 4.11 14.45
CA SER A 209 -16.11 2.83 14.87
C SER A 209 -15.07 2.29 13.89
N LEU A 210 -15.13 2.70 12.61
CA LEU A 210 -14.08 2.38 11.63
C LEU A 210 -12.92 3.36 11.68
N THR A 211 -13.19 4.65 11.94
CA THR A 211 -12.16 5.70 11.85
C THR A 211 -11.32 5.84 13.10
N GLU A 212 -11.92 5.64 14.27
CA GLU A 212 -11.26 5.88 15.57
C GLU A 212 -10.79 4.60 16.25
N ASP A 213 -11.53 3.50 16.08
CA ASP A 213 -11.35 2.31 16.92
C ASP A 213 -10.72 1.13 16.17
N ALA A 214 -11.05 0.94 14.88
CA ALA A 214 -10.71 -0.27 14.15
C ALA A 214 -9.41 -0.14 13.37
N VAL A 215 -8.39 -0.90 13.77
CA VAL A 215 -7.20 -1.15 12.96
C VAL A 215 -7.47 -2.40 12.11
N LEU A 216 -7.68 -2.19 10.81
CA LEU A 216 -8.07 -3.21 9.85
C LEU A 216 -7.20 -3.15 8.60
N LEU A 217 -7.16 -4.26 7.85
CA LEU A 217 -6.65 -4.26 6.48
C LEU A 217 -7.30 -3.10 5.69
N PRO A 218 -6.51 -2.15 5.12
CA PRO A 218 -7.07 -0.95 4.50
C PRO A 218 -8.00 -1.26 3.33
N LYS A 219 -7.75 -2.33 2.57
CA LYS A 219 -8.69 -2.80 1.54
C LYS A 219 -10.08 -3.15 2.08
N LEU A 220 -10.16 -3.79 3.25
CA LEU A 220 -11.45 -4.06 3.90
C LEU A 220 -12.06 -2.75 4.42
N PHE A 221 -11.26 -1.91 5.06
CA PHE A 221 -11.71 -0.59 5.54
C PHE A 221 -12.37 0.23 4.42
N ARG A 222 -11.70 0.39 3.26
CA ARG A 222 -12.23 1.13 2.10
C ARG A 222 -13.60 0.59 1.67
N ARG A 223 -13.75 -0.74 1.61
CA ARG A 223 -15.03 -1.39 1.28
C ARG A 223 -16.12 -1.12 2.32
N LEU A 224 -15.77 -1.06 3.59
CA LEU A 224 -16.73 -0.76 4.66
C LEU A 224 -17.13 0.72 4.67
N VAL A 225 -16.18 1.64 4.39
CA VAL A 225 -16.49 3.07 4.21
C VAL A 225 -17.46 3.26 3.05
N ASP A 226 -17.11 2.76 1.86
CA ASP A 226 -17.97 2.82 0.67
C ASP A 226 -19.37 2.21 0.94
N TYR A 227 -19.43 1.12 1.71
CA TYR A 227 -20.68 0.47 2.08
C TYR A 227 -21.55 1.34 3.00
N LEU A 228 -20.96 1.99 4.00
CA LEU A 228 -21.70 2.82 4.95
C LEU A 228 -22.35 4.05 4.27
N GLU A 229 -21.79 4.54 3.17
CA GLU A 229 -22.40 5.60 2.36
C GLU A 229 -23.75 5.17 1.73
N LEU A 230 -24.00 3.87 1.60
CA LEU A 230 -25.26 3.35 1.07
C LEU A 230 -26.40 3.36 2.11
N ALA A 231 -26.11 3.63 3.39
CA ALA A 231 -27.07 3.62 4.51
C ALA A 231 -27.89 2.31 4.63
N MET A 232 -27.26 1.16 4.30
CA MET A 232 -27.88 -0.16 4.32
C MET A 232 -27.58 -0.94 5.62
N PRO A 233 -28.48 -1.84 6.09
CA PRO A 233 -28.23 -2.67 7.28
C PRO A 233 -27.02 -3.59 7.10
N LEU A 234 -26.12 -3.73 8.09
CA LEU A 234 -24.88 -4.51 7.96
C LEU A 234 -25.05 -5.97 7.49
N THR A 235 -26.24 -6.55 7.64
CA THR A 235 -26.59 -7.85 7.06
C THR A 235 -26.47 -7.89 5.53
N CYS A 236 -26.44 -6.74 4.85
CA CYS A 236 -26.26 -6.64 3.39
C CYS A 236 -24.79 -6.51 2.96
N VAL A 237 -23.83 -6.38 3.89
CA VAL A 237 -22.38 -6.32 3.57
C VAL A 237 -21.92 -7.49 2.68
N PRO A 238 -22.31 -8.76 2.91
CA PRO A 238 -21.88 -9.86 2.04
C PRO A 238 -22.32 -9.68 0.58
N ALA A 239 -23.55 -9.19 0.34
CA ALA A 239 -24.06 -8.93 -1.00
C ALA A 239 -23.30 -7.78 -1.67
N TYR A 240 -23.01 -6.71 -0.93
CA TYR A 240 -22.18 -5.61 -1.41
C TYR A 240 -20.76 -6.08 -1.80
N LEU A 241 -20.10 -6.85 -0.93
CA LEU A 241 -18.75 -7.37 -1.20
C LEU A 241 -18.72 -8.38 -2.35
N ALA A 242 -19.82 -9.08 -2.62
CA ALA A 242 -19.99 -9.88 -3.84
C ALA A 242 -20.08 -9.00 -5.09
N GLY A 243 -20.84 -7.90 -5.02
CA GLY A 243 -21.01 -6.92 -6.09
C GLY A 243 -19.76 -6.09 -6.41
N ALA A 244 -18.88 -5.87 -5.43
CA ALA A 244 -17.59 -5.20 -5.63
C ALA A 244 -16.60 -6.02 -6.48
N ARG A 245 -16.80 -7.35 -6.56
CA ARG A 245 -16.09 -8.28 -7.45
C ARG A 245 -14.55 -8.24 -7.37
N ASP A 246 -13.98 -7.94 -6.19
CA ASP A 246 -12.54 -8.09 -5.95
C ASP A 246 -12.08 -9.52 -6.30
N ARG A 247 -11.10 -9.65 -7.20
CA ARG A 247 -10.59 -10.95 -7.65
C ARG A 247 -9.29 -11.26 -6.96
N TYR A 248 -9.20 -12.45 -6.38
CA TYR A 248 -8.01 -12.89 -5.65
C TYR A 248 -7.92 -14.41 -5.60
N SER A 249 -6.77 -14.92 -5.17
CA SER A 249 -6.58 -16.30 -4.78
C SER A 249 -6.27 -16.38 -3.29
N ILE A 250 -6.73 -17.44 -2.63
CA ILE A 250 -6.29 -17.82 -1.30
C ILE A 250 -5.05 -18.73 -1.48
N LEU A 251 -3.90 -18.32 -0.97
CA LEU A 251 -2.63 -18.98 -1.25
C LEU A 251 -2.55 -20.38 -0.62
N SER A 252 -3.06 -20.53 0.60
CA SER A 252 -3.05 -21.78 1.36
C SER A 252 -3.88 -22.90 0.73
N THR A 253 -4.97 -22.55 0.02
CA THR A 253 -5.88 -23.53 -0.61
C THR A 253 -5.76 -23.57 -2.13
N GLY A 254 -5.20 -22.52 -2.75
CA GLY A 254 -5.20 -22.33 -4.20
C GLY A 254 -6.56 -21.91 -4.77
N GLU A 255 -7.57 -21.70 -3.93
CA GLU A 255 -8.91 -21.29 -4.36
C GLU A 255 -8.85 -19.92 -5.04
N ARG A 256 -9.56 -19.77 -6.16
CA ARG A 256 -9.78 -18.48 -6.84
C ARG A 256 -11.14 -17.93 -6.46
N CYS A 257 -11.17 -16.72 -5.91
CA CYS A 257 -12.35 -16.08 -5.39
C CYS A 257 -12.71 -14.83 -6.20
N VAL A 258 -14.01 -14.51 -6.22
CA VAL A 258 -14.54 -13.24 -6.71
C VAL A 258 -15.45 -12.66 -5.64
N GLY A 259 -15.13 -11.45 -5.20
CA GLY A 259 -15.79 -10.75 -4.10
C GLY A 259 -15.21 -11.12 -2.73
N LEU A 260 -15.01 -10.11 -1.87
CA LEU A 260 -14.43 -10.31 -0.53
C LEU A 260 -15.37 -11.06 0.44
N HIS A 261 -16.66 -11.19 0.13
CA HIS A 261 -17.61 -11.99 0.91
C HIS A 261 -17.19 -13.46 1.09
N ARG A 262 -16.27 -13.98 0.28
CA ARG A 262 -15.71 -15.34 0.45
C ARG A 262 -14.76 -15.46 1.64
N VAL A 263 -14.18 -14.35 2.09
CA VAL A 263 -13.24 -14.30 3.22
C VAL A 263 -13.64 -13.29 4.29
N VAL A 264 -14.83 -12.67 4.18
CA VAL A 264 -15.35 -11.70 5.14
C VAL A 264 -16.69 -12.20 5.67
N GLU A 265 -16.82 -12.21 6.99
CA GLU A 265 -18.03 -12.64 7.69
C GLU A 265 -18.58 -11.49 8.54
N VAL A 266 -19.91 -11.43 8.63
CA VAL A 266 -20.62 -10.59 9.60
C VAL A 266 -21.20 -11.51 10.67
N THR A 267 -20.77 -11.32 11.91
CA THR A 267 -21.21 -12.09 13.08
C THR A 267 -21.94 -11.16 14.05
N ASN A 268 -22.85 -11.74 14.85
CA ASN A 268 -23.62 -11.00 15.87
C ASN A 268 -24.34 -9.73 15.35
N GLY A 269 -24.65 -9.69 14.05
CA GLY A 269 -25.32 -8.58 13.36
C GLY A 269 -24.48 -7.33 13.11
N GLN A 270 -23.29 -7.21 13.70
CA GLN A 270 -22.51 -5.96 13.67
C GLN A 270 -20.99 -6.14 13.75
N THR A 271 -20.47 -7.35 13.89
CA THR A 271 -19.03 -7.60 13.94
C THR A 271 -18.56 -8.12 12.59
N VAL A 272 -17.67 -7.38 11.94
CA VAL A 272 -17.06 -7.75 10.64
C VAL A 272 -15.65 -8.27 10.88
N ARG A 273 -15.31 -9.42 10.30
CA ARG A 273 -13.95 -9.99 10.37
C ARG A 273 -13.58 -10.68 9.06
N MET A 274 -12.28 -10.80 8.81
CA MET A 274 -11.73 -11.68 7.79
C MET A 274 -11.48 -13.09 8.37
N THR A 275 -11.69 -14.12 7.55
CA THR A 275 -11.41 -15.51 7.90
C THR A 275 -9.99 -15.95 7.57
N HIS A 276 -9.27 -15.13 6.80
CA HIS A 276 -7.89 -15.36 6.39
C HIS A 276 -7.06 -14.10 6.67
N PRO A 277 -5.78 -14.26 7.05
CA PRO A 277 -4.87 -13.12 7.17
C PRO A 277 -4.52 -12.54 5.80
N SER A 278 -4.09 -11.29 5.75
CA SER A 278 -3.80 -10.61 4.47
C SER A 278 -2.63 -11.24 3.71
N GLU A 279 -1.65 -11.86 4.41
CA GLU A 279 -0.55 -12.58 3.77
C GLU A 279 -1.01 -13.76 2.89
N ASP A 280 -2.20 -14.30 3.17
CA ASP A 280 -2.75 -15.47 2.46
C ASP A 280 -3.57 -15.06 1.23
N LEU A 281 -3.68 -13.77 0.94
CA LEU A 281 -4.47 -13.26 -0.18
C LEU A 281 -3.56 -12.74 -1.30
N LEU A 282 -3.86 -13.17 -2.53
CA LEU A 282 -3.20 -12.70 -3.75
C LEU A 282 -4.22 -12.09 -4.71
N PHE A 283 -4.29 -10.77 -4.78
CA PHE A 283 -5.20 -10.04 -5.65
C PHE A 283 -4.76 -10.07 -7.12
N GLU A 284 -5.73 -9.98 -8.03
CA GLU A 284 -5.43 -9.67 -9.42
C GLU A 284 -5.03 -8.20 -9.57
N ASP A 285 -4.09 -7.92 -10.46
CA ASP A 285 -3.72 -6.56 -10.84
C ASP A 285 -4.95 -5.86 -11.42
N THR A 286 -5.39 -4.77 -10.80
CA THR A 286 -6.54 -3.96 -11.25
C THR A 286 -6.05 -2.64 -11.81
#